data_AF-A0A6P0J1L6-F1
#
_entry.id   AF-A0A6P0J1L6-F1
#
_cell.length_a   1.000
_cell.length_b   1.000
_cell.length_c   1.000
_cell.angle_alpha   90.00
_cell.angle_beta   90.00
_cell.angle_gamma   90.00
#
_symmetry.space_group_name_H-M   'P 1'
#
loop_
_entity.id
_entity.type
_entity.pdbx_description
1 polymer ?
#
loop_
_entity_poly.entity_id
_entity_poly.type
_entity_poly.pdbx_seq_one_letter_code
_entity_poly.pdbx_strand_id
1 'polypeptide(L)'
;MYRTIPVKTTFSDEEKAFWLFQCRQANSLINCAIYYVKNKHYDWLREQPEAYNTYWRDDTLKFGWKTYKCAVRYPELDKALKMSPHYKAMAAQSAQQTLKTV
;
A
#
# COMPACT_ATOMS: atom_id res chain seq x y z
N MET A 1 -3.34 -9.38 12.49
CA MET A 1 -3.33 -7.90 12.41
C MET A 1 -2.66 -7.41 13.67
N TYR A 2 -1.47 -6.79 13.58
CA TYR A 2 -0.76 -6.31 14.78
C TYR A 2 -1.60 -5.20 15.43
N ARG A 3 -2.10 -5.45 16.64
CA ARG A 3 -2.82 -4.46 17.43
C ARG A 3 -1.84 -3.35 17.78
N THR A 4 -2.10 -2.12 17.36
CA THR A 4 -1.34 -0.96 17.83
C THR A 4 -1.68 -0.75 19.31
N ILE A 5 -0.69 -0.95 20.18
CA ILE A 5 -0.84 -0.70 21.61
C ILE A 5 -0.47 0.76 21.84
N PRO A 6 -1.37 1.60 22.38
CA PRO A 6 -1.02 2.96 22.74
C PRO A 6 -0.01 2.92 23.89
N VAL A 7 1.23 3.28 23.60
CA VAL A 7 2.28 3.39 24.62
C VAL A 7 2.17 4.77 25.25
N LYS A 8 1.78 4.84 26.53
CA LYS A 8 1.90 6.06 27.32
C LYS A 8 3.35 6.20 27.77
N THR A 9 4.11 7.03 27.09
CA THR A 9 5.48 7.36 27.49
C THR A 9 5.76 8.84 27.25
N THR A 10 6.63 9.41 28.07
CA THR A 10 7.12 10.79 27.92
C THR A 10 8.35 10.76 27.04
N PHE A 11 8.22 11.26 25.82
CA PHE A 11 9.32 11.37 24.88
C PHE A 11 10.04 12.72 25.02
N SER A 12 11.36 12.71 24.88
CA SER A 12 12.12 13.93 24.60
C SER A 12 11.77 14.48 23.22
N ASP A 13 12.13 15.73 22.93
CA ASP A 13 11.83 16.33 21.63
C ASP A 13 12.61 15.67 20.48
N GLU A 14 13.81 15.16 20.75
CA GLU A 14 14.60 14.37 19.80
C GLU A 14 13.91 13.03 19.47
N GLU A 15 13.42 12.33 20.48
CA GLU A 15 12.69 11.07 20.30
C GLU A 15 11.38 11.29 19.54
N LYS A 16 10.63 12.36 19.87
CA LYS A 16 9.43 12.74 19.10
C LYS A 16 9.76 13.00 17.65
N ALA A 17 10.84 13.75 17.37
CA ALA A 17 11.26 14.05 16.01
C ALA A 17 11.60 12.76 15.24
N PHE A 18 12.31 11.82 15.89
CA PHE A 18 12.59 10.51 15.33
C PHE A 18 11.31 9.72 15.00
N TRP A 19 10.36 9.61 15.94
CA TRP A 19 9.12 8.86 15.72
C TRP A 19 8.23 9.49 14.66
N LEU A 20 8.11 10.82 14.65
CA LEU A 20 7.39 11.55 13.61
C LEU A 20 8.01 11.32 12.23
N PHE A 21 9.35 11.30 12.14
CA PHE A 21 10.04 10.95 10.92
C PHE A 21 9.71 9.52 10.47
N GLN A 22 9.81 8.53 11.37
CA GLN A 22 9.48 7.13 11.06
C GLN A 22 8.03 6.98 10.56
N CYS A 23 7.06 7.61 11.23
CA CYS A 23 5.66 7.58 10.82
C CYS A 23 5.44 8.22 9.44
N ARG A 24 6.11 9.35 9.15
CA ARG A 24 6.04 10.01 7.84
C ARG A 24 6.59 9.12 6.74
N GLN A 25 7.76 8.51 6.95
CA GLN A 25 8.35 7.61 5.95
C GLN A 25 7.48 6.36 5.75
N ALA A 26 6.92 5.79 6.82
CA ALA A 26 6.02 4.65 6.74
C ALA A 26 4.76 4.96 5.91
N ASN A 27 4.11 6.10 6.18
CA ASN A 27 2.93 6.52 5.44
C ASN A 27 3.24 6.76 3.95
N SER A 28 4.36 7.40 3.64
CA SER A 28 4.80 7.59 2.26
C SER A 28 5.11 6.26 1.58
N LEU A 29 5.75 5.31 2.28
CA LEU A 29 6.03 3.98 1.75
C LEU A 29 4.74 3.19 1.47
N ILE A 30 3.74 3.26 2.36
CA ILE A 30 2.40 2.68 2.14
C ILE A 30 1.77 3.27 0.89
N ASN A 31 1.82 4.60 0.70
CA ASN A 31 1.27 5.25 -0.48
C ASN A 31 1.97 4.78 -1.77
N CYS A 32 3.30 4.66 -1.75
CA CYS A 32 4.05 4.09 -2.88
C CYS A 32 3.63 2.64 -3.18
N ALA A 33 3.44 1.82 -2.15
CA ALA A 33 3.00 0.44 -2.30
C ALA A 33 1.58 0.35 -2.87
N ILE A 34 0.62 1.11 -2.33
CA ILE A 34 -0.75 1.16 -2.84
C ILE A 34 -0.76 1.62 -4.31
N TYR A 35 0.01 2.65 -4.64
CA TYR A 35 0.13 3.14 -6.01
C TYR A 35 0.69 2.06 -6.95
N TYR A 36 1.77 1.38 -6.54
CA TYR A 36 2.34 0.27 -7.30
C TYR A 36 1.32 -0.87 -7.52
N VAL A 37 0.63 -1.30 -6.46
CA VAL A 37 -0.40 -2.36 -6.54
C VAL A 37 -1.52 -1.94 -7.49
N LYS A 38 -2.03 -0.71 -7.37
CA LYS A 38 -3.12 -0.20 -8.22
C LYS A 38 -2.70 -0.16 -9.69
N ASN A 39 -1.52 0.40 -9.99
CA ASN A 39 -1.04 0.47 -11.37
C ASN A 39 -0.94 -0.93 -11.97
N LYS A 40 -0.25 -1.84 -11.30
CA LYS A 40 -0.11 -3.22 -11.80
C LYS A 40 -1.45 -3.93 -11.93
N HIS A 41 -2.38 -3.71 -10.99
CA HIS A 41 -3.71 -4.29 -11.06
C HIS A 41 -4.50 -3.77 -12.27
N TYR A 42 -4.51 -2.46 -12.49
CA TYR A 42 -5.23 -1.88 -13.63
C TYR A 42 -4.57 -2.22 -14.97
N ASP A 43 -3.25 -2.31 -15.03
CA ASP A 43 -2.55 -2.78 -16.22
C ASP A 43 -2.94 -4.24 -16.54
N TRP A 44 -2.97 -5.12 -15.54
CA TRP A 44 -3.47 -6.48 -15.70
C TRP A 44 -4.94 -6.53 -16.13
N LEU A 45 -5.80 -5.68 -15.55
CA LEU A 45 -7.22 -5.61 -15.94
C LEU A 45 -7.40 -5.20 -17.40
N ARG A 46 -6.57 -4.30 -17.94
CA ARG A 46 -6.63 -3.92 -19.37
C ARG A 46 -6.35 -5.11 -20.29
N GLU A 47 -5.57 -6.09 -19.84
CA GLU A 47 -5.28 -7.31 -20.60
C GLU A 47 -6.43 -8.33 -20.54
N GLN A 48 -7.40 -8.16 -19.63
CA GLN A 48 -8.53 -9.06 -19.48
C GLN A 48 -9.72 -8.62 -20.35
N PRO A 49 -10.13 -9.41 -21.36
CA PRO A 49 -11.18 -9.01 -22.31
C PRO A 49 -12.53 -8.70 -21.64
N GLU A 50 -12.84 -9.37 -20.53
CA GLU A 50 -14.11 -9.23 -19.82
C GLU A 50 -14.05 -8.32 -18.59
N ALA A 51 -12.90 -7.71 -18.30
CA ALA A 51 -12.73 -6.96 -17.07
C ALA A 51 -13.47 -5.63 -17.08
N TYR A 52 -13.60 -4.99 -18.24
CA TYR A 52 -14.44 -3.82 -18.42
C TYR A 52 -15.67 -4.21 -19.23
N ASN A 53 -16.85 -4.20 -18.60
CA ASN A 53 -18.07 -4.64 -19.26
C ASN A 53 -19.28 -3.77 -18.87
N THR A 54 -20.31 -3.84 -19.70
CA THR A 54 -21.64 -3.31 -19.37
C THR A 54 -22.39 -4.29 -18.47
N TYR A 55 -23.18 -3.76 -17.54
CA TYR A 55 -24.03 -4.55 -16.66
C TYR A 55 -25.29 -3.77 -16.32
N TRP A 56 -26.39 -4.49 -16.10
CA TRP A 56 -27.63 -3.90 -15.64
C TRP A 56 -27.58 -3.71 -14.13
N ARG A 57 -27.97 -2.51 -13.68
CA ARG A 57 -28.26 -2.25 -12.28
C ARG A 57 -29.61 -1.56 -12.22
N ASP A 58 -30.59 -2.29 -11.68
CA ASP A 58 -32.00 -1.92 -11.77
C ASP A 58 -32.38 -1.71 -13.25
N ASP A 59 -33.07 -0.63 -13.59
CA ASP A 59 -33.43 -0.29 -14.99
C ASP A 59 -32.36 0.53 -15.71
N THR A 60 -31.15 0.64 -15.15
CA THR A 60 -30.04 1.41 -15.75
C THR A 60 -28.93 0.52 -16.25
N LEU A 61 -28.61 0.63 -17.54
CA LEU A 61 -27.41 0.04 -18.11
C LEU A 61 -26.19 0.86 -17.68
N LYS A 62 -25.26 0.23 -16.97
CA LYS A 62 -24.01 0.84 -16.52
C LYS A 62 -22.84 0.16 -17.21
N PHE A 63 -21.68 0.80 -17.14
CA PHE A 63 -20.41 0.24 -17.57
C PHE A 63 -19.36 0.42 -16.48
N GLY A 64 -18.40 -0.50 -16.39
CA GLY A 64 -17.31 -0.35 -15.44
C GLY A 64 -16.42 -1.57 -15.34
N TRP A 65 -15.39 -1.44 -14.50
CA TRP A 65 -14.49 -2.53 -14.17
C TRP A 65 -15.16 -3.50 -13.19
N LYS A 66 -15.14 -4.80 -13.51
CA LYS A 66 -15.47 -5.86 -12.56
C LYS A 66 -14.45 -5.83 -11.41
N THR A 67 -14.91 -6.17 -10.20
CA THR A 67 -14.05 -6.25 -9.02
C THR A 67 -13.27 -7.56 -9.02
N TYR A 68 -11.95 -7.49 -9.20
CA TYR A 68 -11.06 -8.64 -9.12
C TYR A 68 -10.14 -8.55 -7.90
N LYS A 69 -9.70 -9.70 -7.42
CA LYS A 69 -8.70 -9.77 -6.35
C LYS A 69 -7.34 -9.32 -6.88
N CYS A 70 -6.68 -8.40 -6.16
CA CYS A 70 -5.30 -8.03 -6.45
C CYS A 70 -4.36 -9.23 -6.23
N ALA A 71 -3.54 -9.53 -7.24
CA ALA A 71 -2.60 -10.67 -7.22
C ALA A 71 -1.21 -10.33 -6.65
N VAL A 72 -0.93 -9.04 -6.41
CA VAL A 72 0.36 -8.56 -5.91
C VAL A 72 0.62 -9.11 -4.50
N ARG A 73 1.81 -9.63 -4.27
CA ARG A 73 2.22 -10.23 -2.99
C ARG A 73 3.38 -9.43 -2.37
N TYR A 74 3.52 -9.54 -1.05
CA TYR A 74 4.61 -8.89 -0.29
C TYR A 74 6.02 -9.05 -0.91
N PRO A 75 6.49 -10.24 -1.34
CA PRO A 75 7.86 -10.37 -1.87
C PRO A 75 8.12 -9.51 -3.10
N GLU A 76 7.07 -9.26 -3.89
CA GLU A 76 7.14 -8.38 -5.05
C GLU A 76 7.24 -6.92 -4.63
N LEU A 77 6.42 -6.49 -3.66
CA LEU A 77 6.45 -5.14 -3.11
C LEU A 77 7.80 -4.82 -2.47
N ASP A 78 8.34 -5.74 -1.68
CA ASP A 78 9.65 -5.59 -1.06
C ASP A 78 10.74 -5.44 -2.12
N LYS A 79 10.74 -6.27 -3.17
CA LYS A 79 11.70 -6.16 -4.27
C LYS A 79 11.57 -4.84 -5.03
N ALA A 80 10.35 -4.41 -5.35
CA ALA A 80 10.09 -3.21 -6.14
C ALA A 80 10.42 -1.91 -5.38
N LEU A 81 10.15 -1.87 -4.08
CA LEU A 81 10.26 -0.65 -3.26
C LEU A 81 11.53 -0.58 -2.41
N LYS A 82 12.38 -1.62 -2.44
CA LYS A 82 13.66 -1.67 -1.70
C LYS A 82 14.54 -0.44 -1.91
N MET A 83 14.52 0.11 -3.14
CA MET A 83 15.34 1.25 -3.52
C MET A 83 14.66 2.60 -3.31
N SER A 84 13.39 2.62 -2.88
CA SER A 84 12.66 3.85 -2.63
C SER A 84 13.31 4.64 -1.48
N PRO A 85 13.25 5.98 -1.53
CA PRO A 85 13.81 6.83 -0.49
C PRO A 85 13.15 6.56 0.86
N HIS A 86 11.84 6.26 0.88
CA HIS A 86 11.09 5.98 2.10
C HIS A 86 11.48 4.64 2.74
N TYR A 87 11.73 3.60 1.93
CA TYR A 87 12.25 2.33 2.44
C TYR A 87 13.64 2.49 3.04
N LYS A 88 14.53 3.22 2.36
CA LYS A 88 15.92 3.45 2.82
C LYS A 88 16.03 4.36 4.03
N ALA A 89 15.12 5.33 4.15
CA ALA A 89 15.05 6.24 5.28
C ALA A 89 14.59 5.53 6.57
N MET A 90 13.93 4.38 6.42
CA MET A 90 13.51 3.51 7.52
C MET A 90 14.56 2.43 7.76
N ALA A 91 14.59 1.88 8.98
CA ALA A 91 15.33 0.65 9.22
C ALA A 91 14.72 -0.49 8.39
N ALA A 92 15.56 -1.38 7.85
CA ALA A 92 15.10 -2.43 6.92
C ALA A 92 13.92 -3.26 7.49
N GLN A 93 13.95 -3.58 8.78
CA GLN A 93 12.87 -4.33 9.43
C GLN A 93 11.56 -3.52 9.52
N SER A 94 11.62 -2.23 9.83
CA SER A 94 10.39 -1.41 9.95
C SER A 94 9.77 -1.16 8.58
N ALA A 95 10.58 -0.97 7.54
CA ALA A 95 10.10 -0.87 6.15
C ALA A 95 9.40 -2.18 5.70
N GLN A 96 10.00 -3.34 5.97
CA GLN A 96 9.40 -4.64 5.65
C GLN A 96 8.07 -4.88 6.37
N GLN A 97 7.99 -4.56 7.67
CA GLN A 97 6.73 -4.69 8.41
C GLN A 97 5.67 -3.73 7.87
N THR A 98 6.07 -2.52 7.48
CA THR A 98 5.17 -1.54 6.84
C THR A 98 4.59 -2.11 5.54
N LEU A 99 5.42 -2.68 4.66
CA LEU A 99 4.96 -3.29 3.41
C LEU A 99 4.05 -4.51 3.61
N LYS A 100 4.21 -5.27 4.71
CA LYS A 100 3.32 -6.40 5.04
C LYS A 100 1.91 -5.99 5.46
N THR A 101 1.70 -4.71 5.79
CA THR A 101 0.37 -4.20 6.16
C THR A 101 -0.49 -3.80 4.96
N VAL A 102 0.12 -3.69 3.78
CA VAL A 102 -0.51 -3.40 2.49
C VAL A 102 -0.95 -4.70 1.83
#